data_AF-A0A7W1FT77-F1
#
_entry.id   AF-A0A7W1FT77-F1
#
_cell.length_a   1.000
_cell.length_b   1.000
_cell.length_c   1.000
_cell.angle_alpha   90.00
_cell.angle_beta   90.00
_cell.angle_gamma   90.00
#
_symmetry.space_group_name_H-M   'P 1'
#
loop_
_entity.id
_entity.type
_entity.pdbx_description
1 polymer ?
#
loop_
_entity_poly.entity_id
_entity_poly.type
_entity_poly.pdbx_seq_one_letter_code
_entity_poly.pdbx_strand_id
1 'polypeptide(L)'
;MIHRLSTLILVTVAAIVLASCGGSSGGGGGGSASGDQPLQVGLIPNENPEEVEAQYQPLEDYLKKELGREVQLSVPTTYNAV
;
A
#
# COMPACT_ATOMS: atom_id res chain seq x y z
N MET A 1 -14.67 46.92 1.46
CA MET A 1 -13.81 46.21 2.45
C MET A 1 -14.11 44.71 2.54
N ILE A 2 -15.38 44.30 2.38
CA ILE A 2 -15.84 42.89 2.49
C ILE A 2 -15.23 41.95 1.43
N HIS A 3 -15.09 42.42 0.18
CA HIS A 3 -14.45 41.64 -0.90
C HIS A 3 -12.96 41.34 -0.64
N ARG A 4 -12.22 42.30 -0.06
CA ARG A 4 -10.80 42.12 0.30
C ARG A 4 -10.63 41.05 1.37
N LEU A 5 -11.57 41.00 2.32
CA LEU A 5 -11.64 39.96 3.36
C LEU A 5 -11.96 38.59 2.74
N SER A 6 -12.91 38.55 1.80
CA SER A 6 -13.32 37.31 1.12
C SER A 6 -12.22 36.71 0.25
N THR A 7 -11.42 37.54 -0.42
CA THR A 7 -10.27 37.06 -1.21
C THR A 7 -9.15 36.51 -0.31
N LEU A 8 -8.95 37.12 0.86
CA LEU A 8 -7.94 36.70 1.83
C LEU A 8 -8.28 35.32 2.45
N ILE A 9 -9.57 35.08 2.72
CA ILE A 9 -10.10 33.80 3.21
C ILE A 9 -9.96 32.70 2.14
N LEU A 10 -10.27 33.00 0.88
CA LEU A 10 -10.15 32.03 -0.22
C LEU A 10 -8.68 31.57 -0.43
N VAL A 11 -7.73 32.49 -0.36
CA VAL A 11 -6.30 32.21 -0.53
C VAL A 11 -5.75 31.37 0.64
N THR A 12 -6.20 31.63 1.86
CA THR A 12 -5.79 30.85 3.03
C THR A 12 -6.35 29.42 2.98
N VAL A 13 -7.59 29.23 2.54
CA VAL A 13 -8.18 27.89 2.37
C VAL A 13 -7.44 27.10 1.28
N ALA A 14 -7.12 27.72 0.14
CA ALA A 14 -6.40 27.07 -0.95
C ALA A 14 -4.99 26.60 -0.53
N ALA A 15 -4.28 27.39 0.28
CA ALA A 15 -2.97 27.03 0.80
C ALA A 15 -3.01 25.83 1.76
N ILE A 16 -4.08 25.71 2.57
CA ILE A 16 -4.27 24.57 3.49
C ILE A 16 -4.53 23.28 2.72
N VAL A 17 -5.32 23.33 1.64
CA VAL A 17 -5.60 22.16 0.78
C VAL A 17 -4.32 21.66 0.09
N LEU A 18 -3.46 22.57 -0.36
CA LEU A 18 -2.18 22.21 -0.99
C LEU A 18 -1.18 21.61 0.03
N ALA A 19 -1.14 22.11 1.26
CA ALA A 19 -0.32 21.55 2.33
C ALA A 19 -0.77 20.14 2.77
N SER A 20 -2.08 19.85 2.67
CA SER A 20 -2.65 18.52 2.96
C SER A 20 -2.26 17.45 1.94
N CYS A 21 -1.89 17.81 0.71
CA CYS A 21 -1.56 16.85 -0.34
C CYS A 21 -0.06 16.50 -0.38
N GLY A 22 0.78 17.14 0.44
CA GLY A 22 2.23 16.90 0.49
C GLY A 22 2.83 16.68 1.89
N GLY A 23 2.03 16.85 2.96
CA GLY A 23 2.47 16.65 4.34
C GLY A 23 2.34 15.20 4.81
N SER A 24 3.40 14.41 4.67
CA SER A 24 3.54 13.18 5.44
C SER A 24 3.79 13.53 6.91
N SER A 25 2.75 13.51 7.75
CA SER A 25 2.77 12.86 9.08
C SER A 25 1.43 13.05 9.82
N GLY A 26 0.86 11.92 10.26
CA GLY A 26 0.19 11.82 11.55
C GLY A 26 -1.26 12.27 11.68
N GLY A 27 -2.19 11.32 11.44
CA GLY A 27 -3.28 11.07 12.38
C GLY A 27 -4.72 11.39 11.95
N GLY A 28 -5.52 10.33 11.84
CA GLY A 28 -6.96 10.37 12.20
C GLY A 28 -7.95 10.26 11.04
N GLY A 29 -8.27 9.04 10.62
CA GLY A 29 -9.40 8.74 9.73
C GLY A 29 -9.60 7.25 9.58
N GLY A 30 -10.68 6.72 10.16
CA GLY A 30 -10.90 5.28 10.34
C GLY A 30 -11.01 4.46 9.05
N GLY A 31 -10.64 3.18 9.18
CA GLY A 31 -11.02 2.12 8.26
C GLY A 31 -9.89 1.56 7.41
N SER A 32 -9.10 0.65 7.98
CA SER A 32 -8.84 -0.71 7.44
C SER A 32 -7.59 -1.28 8.09
N ALA A 33 -7.77 -2.36 8.85
CA ALA A 33 -6.73 -3.17 9.47
C ALA A 33 -5.92 -3.98 8.43
N SER A 34 -5.51 -3.35 7.32
CA SER A 34 -4.78 -3.98 6.21
C SER A 34 -3.38 -3.39 6.00
N GLY A 35 -2.98 -2.39 6.79
CA GLY A 35 -1.64 -1.81 6.75
C GLY A 35 -0.57 -2.70 7.37
N ASP A 36 -0.92 -3.43 8.44
CA ASP A 36 0.06 -4.21 9.22
C ASP A 36 0.15 -5.70 8.82
N GLN A 37 -0.79 -6.20 8.01
CA GLN A 37 -0.78 -7.60 7.59
C GLN A 37 0.09 -7.78 6.33
N PRO A 38 0.94 -8.80 6.24
CA PRO A 38 1.70 -9.08 5.02
C PRO A 38 0.77 -9.34 3.82
N LEU A 39 1.22 -8.97 2.62
CA LEU A 39 0.54 -9.34 1.38
C LEU A 39 0.81 -10.83 1.10
N GLN A 40 -0.24 -11.64 1.19
CA GLN A 40 -0.16 -13.06 0.83
C GLN A 40 -0.26 -13.22 -0.69
N VAL A 41 0.72 -13.91 -1.29
CA VAL A 41 0.74 -14.23 -2.71
C VAL A 41 0.74 -15.75 -2.87
N GLY A 42 -0.35 -16.28 -3.42
CA GLY A 42 -0.48 -17.70 -3.75
C GLY A 42 0.20 -18.01 -5.08
N LEU A 43 1.19 -18.90 -5.07
CA LEU A 43 1.83 -19.43 -6.27
C LEU A 43 1.02 -20.62 -6.78
N ILE A 44 1.03 -20.85 -8.08
CA ILE A 44 0.35 -22.01 -8.65
C ILE A 44 1.19 -23.28 -8.38
N PRO A 45 0.61 -24.35 -7.81
CA PRO A 45 1.33 -25.60 -7.59
C PRO A 45 1.49 -26.36 -8.93
N ASN A 46 2.50 -25.98 -9.71
CA ASN A 46 2.86 -26.63 -10.98
C ASN A 46 4.09 -27.53 -10.88
N GLU A 47 4.96 -27.28 -9.90
CA GLU A 47 6.24 -27.97 -9.69
C GLU A 47 6.42 -28.30 -8.20
N ASN A 48 7.55 -28.90 -7.83
CA ASN A 48 7.87 -29.20 -6.44
C ASN A 48 7.91 -27.89 -5.60
N PRO A 49 7.16 -27.77 -4.48
CA PRO A 49 7.04 -26.54 -3.70
C PRO A 49 8.38 -25.96 -3.23
N GLU A 50 9.37 -26.80 -2.90
CA GLU A 50 10.70 -26.32 -2.49
C GLU A 50 11.46 -25.64 -3.63
N GLU A 51 11.30 -26.13 -4.87
CA GLU A 51 11.91 -25.55 -6.06
C GLU A 51 11.21 -24.25 -6.48
N VAL A 52 9.88 -24.21 -6.32
CA VAL A 52 9.06 -23.03 -6.57
C VAL A 52 9.42 -21.94 -5.56
N GLU A 53 9.49 -22.22 -4.27
CA GLU A 53 9.83 -21.19 -3.27
C GLU A 53 11.19 -20.54 -3.54
N ALA A 54 12.21 -21.33 -3.91
CA ALA A 54 13.53 -20.82 -4.27
C ALA A 54 13.53 -19.98 -5.56
N GLN A 55 12.79 -20.38 -6.58
CA GLN A 55 12.70 -19.64 -7.85
C GLN A 55 11.98 -18.31 -7.72
N TYR A 56 11.01 -18.20 -6.82
CA TYR A 56 10.19 -17.01 -6.67
C TYR A 56 10.69 -16.04 -5.58
N GLN A 57 11.78 -16.34 -4.86
CA GLN A 57 12.46 -15.39 -3.96
C GLN A 57 12.71 -14.01 -4.61
N PRO A 58 13.21 -13.91 -5.87
CA PRO A 58 13.40 -12.61 -6.52
C PRO A 58 12.10 -11.82 -6.74
N LEU A 59 10.97 -12.52 -6.89
CA LEU A 59 9.65 -11.89 -7.01
C LEU A 59 9.19 -11.32 -5.67
N GLU A 60 9.41 -12.04 -4.57
CA GLU A 60 9.10 -11.56 -3.23
C GLU A 60 9.85 -10.25 -2.93
N ASP A 61 11.16 -10.24 -3.19
CA ASP A 61 12.01 -9.07 -2.98
C ASP A 61 11.58 -7.88 -3.85
N TYR A 62 11.23 -8.14 -5.11
CA TYR A 62 10.73 -7.11 -6.02
C TYR A 62 9.42 -6.49 -5.50
N LEU A 63 8.46 -7.31 -5.08
CA LEU A 63 7.18 -6.84 -4.57
C LEU A 63 7.32 -6.11 -3.23
N LYS A 64 8.17 -6.58 -2.32
CA LYS A 64 8.49 -5.87 -1.08
C LYS A 64 9.03 -4.47 -1.36
N LYS A 65 9.94 -4.35 -2.32
CA LYS A 65 10.53 -3.08 -2.73
C LYS A 65 9.51 -2.12 -3.36
N GLU A 66 8.72 -2.58 -4.31
CA GLU A 66 7.78 -1.72 -5.04
C GLU A 66 6.56 -1.33 -4.21
N LEU A 67 6.11 -2.21 -3.32
CA LEU A 67 4.91 -1.98 -2.50
C LEU A 67 5.21 -1.37 -1.14
N GLY A 68 6.48 -1.37 -0.70
CA GLY A 68 6.90 -0.85 0.60
C GLY A 68 6.25 -1.55 1.79
N ARG A 69 5.89 -2.83 1.64
CA ARG A 69 5.21 -3.66 2.67
C ARG A 69 5.76 -5.07 2.66
N GLU A 70 5.54 -5.80 3.77
CA GLU A 70 5.84 -7.23 3.85
C GLU A 70 5.01 -8.03 2.84
N VAL A 71 5.65 -8.99 2.19
CA VAL A 71 5.07 -9.92 1.22
C VAL A 71 5.46 -11.33 1.64
N GLN A 72 4.52 -12.26 1.59
CA GLN A 72 4.76 -13.68 1.86
C GLN A 72 4.25 -14.50 0.68
N LEU A 73 5.15 -15.29 0.09
CA LEU A 73 4.78 -16.27 -0.93
C LEU A 73 4.31 -17.55 -0.26
N SER A 74 3.29 -18.21 -0.84
CA SER A 74 2.83 -19.51 -0.38
C SER A 74 2.45 -20.38 -1.58
N VAL A 75 2.86 -21.64 -1.57
CA VAL A 75 2.42 -22.64 -2.55
C VAL A 75 1.26 -23.42 -1.91
N PRO A 76 0.02 -23.27 -2.37
CA PRO A 76 -1.09 -24.05 -1.87
C PRO A 76 -0.95 -25.51 -2.28
N THR A 77 -1.44 -26.41 -1.44
CA THR A 77 -1.40 -27.86 -1.69
C THR A 77 -2.32 -28.29 -2.83
N THR A 78 -3.32 -27.47 -3.18
CA THR A 78 -4.26 -27.73 -4.28
C THR A 78 -4.63 -26.43 -4.98
N TYR A 79 -4.98 -26.53 -6.27
CA TYR A 79 -5.45 -25.41 -7.07
C TYR A 79 -6.75 -24.76 -6.57
N ASN A 80 -7.53 -25.46 -5.73
CA ASN A 80 -8.79 -24.94 -5.19
C ASN A 80 -8.61 -24.05 -3.96
N ALA A 81 -7.36 -23.85 -3.52
CA ALA A 81 -7.02 -23.08 -2.33
C ALA A 81 -6.50 -21.66 -2.64
N VAL A 82 -6.53 -21.24 -3.91
CA VAL A 82 -6.27 -19.86 -4.37
C VAL A 82 -7.54 -19.11 -4.69
#